data_AF-A0A963DAB1-F1
#
_entry.id   AF-A0A963DAB1-F1
#
_cell.length_a   1.000
_cell.length_b   1.000
_cell.length_c   1.000
_cell.angle_alpha   90.00
_cell.angle_beta   90.00
_cell.angle_gamma   90.00
#
_symmetry.space_group_name_H-M   'P 1'
#
loop_
_entity.id
_entity.type
_entity.pdbx_description
1 polymer ?
#
loop_
_entity_poly.entity_id
_entity_poly.type
_entity_poly.pdbx_seq_one_letter_code
_entity_poly.pdbx_strand_id
1 'polypeptide(L)' 'ARPRQVAMALAKDLTPMSLPAIGEAFGGRDHTTVLHACRTIADLRRNDPQLNHDLHVLTQVLRG' A
#
# COMPACT_ATOMS: atom_id res chain seq x y z
N ALA A 1 11.68 0.48 4.72
CA ALA A 1 10.59 1.42 4.33
C ALA A 1 9.57 0.78 3.37
N ARG A 2 10.01 0.09 2.30
CA ARG A 2 9.13 -0.52 1.29
C ARG A 2 7.99 -1.42 1.83
N PRO A 3 8.20 -2.36 2.77
CA PRO A 3 7.10 -3.22 3.25
C PRO A 3 5.93 -2.44 3.84
N ARG A 4 6.23 -1.32 4.51
CA ARG A 4 5.20 -0.45 5.08
C ARG A 4 4.42 0.31 4.01
N GLN A 5 5.10 0.81 2.98
CA GLN A 5 4.45 1.48 1.87
C GLN A 5 3.55 0.53 1.08
N VAL A 6 4.00 -0.73 0.90
CA VAL A 6 3.19 -1.82 0.36
C VAL A 6 1.94 -2.03 1.20
N ALA A 7 2.09 -2.18 2.52
CA ALA A 7 0.95 -2.40 3.41
C ALA A 7 -0.04 -1.23 3.39
N MET A 8 0.44 0.03 3.35
CA MET A 8 -0.42 1.22 3.21
C MET A 8 -1.19 1.24 1.89
N ALA A 9 -0.53 0.92 0.76
CA ALA A 9 -1.17 0.87 -0.54
C ALA A 9 -2.22 -0.24 -0.60
N LEU A 10 -1.90 -1.44 -0.10
CA LEU A 10 -2.85 -2.55 -0.03
C LEU A 10 -4.03 -2.24 0.90
N ALA A 11 -3.80 -1.61 2.06
CA ALA A 11 -4.88 -1.17 2.93
C ALA A 11 -5.82 -0.19 2.21
N LYS A 12 -5.28 0.69 1.37
CA LYS A 12 -6.09 1.64 0.60
C LYS A 12 -6.92 0.97 -0.49
N ASP A 13 -6.39 -0.08 -1.12
CA ASP A 13 -7.04 -0.79 -2.22
C ASP A 13 -8.02 -1.87 -1.74
N LEU A 14 -7.80 -2.44 -0.55
CA LEU A 14 -8.56 -3.58 -0.03
C LEU A 14 -9.59 -3.21 1.03
N THR A 15 -9.60 -1.96 1.50
CA THR A 15 -10.52 -1.51 2.56
C THR A 15 -11.18 -0.17 2.20
N PRO A 16 -12.34 0.17 2.80
CA PRO A 16 -12.96 1.47 2.62
C PRO A 16 -12.29 2.59 3.44
N MET A 17 -11.14 2.34 4.09
CA MET A 17 -10.50 3.32 4.97
C MET A 17 -10.04 4.57 4.21
N SER A 18 -10.16 5.72 4.89
CA SER A 18 -9.63 7.00 4.41
C SER A 18 -8.12 7.07 4.61
N LEU A 19 -7.43 7.95 3.86
CA LEU A 19 -5.98 8.15 4.02
C LEU A 19 -5.58 8.53 5.45
N PRO A 20 -6.33 9.42 6.16
CA PRO A 20 -6.06 9.69 7.58
C PRO A 20 -6.22 8.45 8.47
N ALA A 21 -7.31 7.68 8.30
CA ALA A 21 -7.55 6.48 9.11
C ALA A 21 -6.47 5.41 8.91
N ILE A 22 -5.98 5.25 7.67
CA ILE A 22 -4.83 4.39 7.37
C ILE A 22 -3.59 4.96 8.08
N GLY A 23 -3.30 6.25 7.94
CA GLY A 23 -2.15 6.90 8.59
C GLY A 23 -2.09 6.64 10.10
N GLU A 24 -3.24 6.79 10.77
CA GLU A 24 -3.41 6.50 12.19
C GLU A 24 -3.08 5.04 12.53
N ALA A 25 -3.65 4.08 11.78
CA ALA A 25 -3.40 2.65 11.95
C ALA A 25 -1.91 2.26 11.72
N PHE A 26 -1.16 3.07 10.97
CA PHE A 26 0.27 2.87 10.73
C PHE A 26 1.16 3.69 11.69
N GLY A 27 0.65 4.00 12.89
CA GLY A 27 1.39 4.65 13.98
C GLY A 27 1.29 6.17 13.94
N GLY A 28 0.09 6.71 13.75
CA GLY A 28 -0.17 8.16 13.79
C GLY A 28 0.50 8.94 12.65
N ARG A 29 0.66 8.33 11.47
CA ARG A 29 1.31 9.00 10.33
C ARG A 29 0.36 9.95 9.62
N ASP A 30 0.94 11.03 9.12
CA ASP A 30 0.20 11.99 8.29
C ASP A 30 -0.37 11.31 7.04
N HIS A 31 -1.61 11.65 6.69
CA HIS A 31 -2.30 11.17 5.50
C HIS A 31 -1.52 11.38 4.19
N THR A 32 -0.71 12.43 4.10
CA THR A 32 0.21 12.68 2.97
C THR A 32 1.31 11.62 2.85
N THR A 33 1.72 11.00 3.97
CA THR A 33 2.65 9.86 3.96
C THR A 33 2.02 8.64 3.30
N VAL A 34 0.73 8.39 3.59
CA VAL A 34 -0.04 7.32 2.95
C VAL A 34 -0.21 7.61 1.46
N LEU A 35 -0.55 8.85 1.10
CA LEU A 35 -0.62 9.28 -0.30
C LEU A 35 0.71 9.05 -1.04
N HIS A 36 1.83 9.42 -0.44
CA HIS A 36 3.16 9.21 -1.00
C HIS A 36 3.47 7.71 -1.14
N ALA A 37 3.11 6.89 -0.16
CA ALA A 37 3.26 5.44 -0.22
C ALA A 37 2.48 4.86 -1.41
N CYS A 38 1.20 5.22 -1.58
CA CYS A 38 0.38 4.73 -2.69
C CYS A 38 0.99 5.10 -4.05
N ARG A 39 1.43 6.36 -4.23
CA ARG A 39 2.11 6.80 -5.47
C ARG A 39 3.39 6.02 -5.72
N THR A 40 4.23 5.87 -4.69
CA THR A 40 5.49 5.13 -4.78
C THR A 40 5.26 3.68 -5.21
N ILE A 41 4.28 3.00 -4.61
CA ILE A 41 3.95 1.61 -4.96
C ILE A 41 3.37 1.52 -6.37
N ALA A 42 2.50 2.46 -6.77
CA ALA A 42 1.97 2.50 -8.13
C ALA A 42 3.09 2.66 -9.18
N ASP A 43 4.11 3.46 -8.90
CA ASP A 43 5.25 3.65 -9.78
C ASP A 43 6.16 2.42 -9.81
N LEU A 44 6.47 1.84 -8.65
CA LEU A 44 7.28 0.63 -8.57
C LEU A 44 6.61 -0.56 -9.27
N ARG A 45 5.28 -0.71 -9.18
CA ARG A 45 4.55 -1.76 -9.91
C ARG A 45 4.74 -1.68 -11.43
N ARG A 46 4.94 -0.49 -11.99
CA ARG A 46 5.17 -0.30 -13.43
C ARG A 46 6.61 -0.61 -13.84
N ASN A 47 7.56 -0.40 -12.92
CA ASN A 47 8.99 -0.48 -13.22
C ASN A 47 9.67 -1.76 -12.71
N ASP A 48 9.00 -2.53 -11.84
CA ASP A 48 9.53 -3.73 -11.20
C ASP A 48 8.53 -4.90 -11.37
N PRO A 49 8.73 -5.76 -12.39
CA PRO A 49 7.84 -6.90 -12.65
C PRO A 49 7.78 -7.90 -11.50
N GLN A 50 8.89 -8.09 -10.78
CA GLN A 50 8.95 -9.00 -9.63
C GLN A 50 8.09 -8.47 -8.50
N LEU A 51 8.24 -7.18 -8.15
CA LEU A 51 7.39 -6.56 -7.13
C LEU A 51 5.91 -6.60 -7.52
N ASN A 52 5.58 -6.37 -8.79
CA ASN A 52 4.20 -6.44 -9.24
C ASN A 52 3.62 -7.85 -9.11
N HIS A 53 4.43 -8.89 -9.40
CA HIS A 53 4.04 -10.28 -9.16
C HIS A 53 3.82 -10.55 -7.66
N ASP A 54 4.77 -10.17 -6.80
CA ASP A 54 4.67 -10.38 -5.36
C ASP A 54 3.44 -9.68 -4.76
N LEU A 55 3.15 -8.44 -5.19
CA LEU A 55 1.96 -7.70 -4.80
C LEU A 55 0.67 -8.37 -5.29
N HIS A 56 0.66 -8.93 -6.50
CA HIS A 56 -0.47 -9.67 -7.01
C HIS A 56 -0.75 -10.90 -6.17
N VAL A 57 0.28 -11.71 -5.88
CA VAL A 57 0.16 -12.90 -5.02
C VAL A 57 -0.34 -12.51 -3.64
N LEU A 58 0.25 -11.49 -3.01
CA LEU A 58 -0.16 -11.02 -1.69
C LEU A 58 -1.62 -10.52 -1.68
N THR A 59 -2.04 -9.84 -2.75
CA THR A 59 -3.43 -9.39 -2.89
C THR A 59 -4.41 -10.56 -2.98
N GLN A 60 -4.05 -11.64 -3.68
CA GLN A 60 -4.89 -12.84 -3.73
C GLN A 60 -4.99 -13.52 -2.35
N VAL A 61 -3.87 -13.63 -1.63
CA VAL A 61 -3.83 -14.21 -0.28
C VAL A 61 -4.71 -13.42 0.70
N LEU A 62 -4.71 -12.09 0.61
CA LEU A 62 -5.52 -11.23 1.50
C LEU A 62 -7.00 -11.16 1.14
N ARG A 63 -7.37 -11.51 -0.11
CA ARG A 63 -8.76 -11.62 -0.57
C ARG A 63 -9.34 -13.02 -0.43
N GLY A 64 -8.46 -14.01 -0.19
CA GLY A 64 -8.79 -15.43 -0.03
C GLY A 64 -9.67 -15.70 1.16
#